data_AF-A0A935M3H5-F1
#
_entry.id   AF-A0A935M3H5-F1
#
_cell.length_a   1.000
_cell.length_b   1.000
_cell.length_c   1.000
_cell.angle_alpha   90.00
_cell.angle_beta   90.00
_cell.angle_gamma   90.00
#
_symmetry.space_group_name_H-M   'P 1'
#
loop_
_entity.id
_entity.type
_entity.pdbx_description
1 polymer ?
#
loop_
_entity_poly.entity_id
_entity_poly.type
_entity_poly.pdbx_seq_one_letter_code
_entity_poly.pdbx_strand_id
1 'polypeptide(L)' 'MVGHLAEHLRPGRPGVLFVGSATLPRHVALLVAGPDGSVLVHDPSAGSVSELDVASLADPRTAVAGWTHPWFLIGPVG' A
#
# COMPACT_ATOMS: atom_id res chain seq x y z
N MET A 1 -3.47 9.72 -6.88
CA MET A 1 -4.29 8.66 -6.26
C MET A 1 -3.66 8.17 -4.97
N VAL A 2 -2.45 7.59 -5.00
CA VAL A 2 -1.71 7.14 -3.79
C VAL A 2 -1.45 8.28 -2.80
N GLY A 3 -1.02 9.46 -3.25
CA GLY A 3 -0.82 10.62 -2.37
C GLY A 3 -2.09 11.06 -1.64
N HIS A 4 -3.24 11.08 -2.34
CA HIS A 4 -4.52 11.40 -1.71
C HIS A 4 -4.92 10.38 -0.64
N LEU A 5 -4.66 9.09 -0.88
CA LEU A 5 -4.88 8.07 0.15
C LEU A 5 -3.97 8.29 1.36
N ALA A 6 -2.68 8.52 1.14
CA ALA A 6 -1.70 8.74 2.21
C ALA A 6 -2.13 9.90 3.12
N GLU A 7 -2.68 10.97 2.53
CA GLU A 7 -3.27 12.09 3.27
C GLU A 7 -4.44 11.71 4.16
N HIS A 8 -5.09 10.55 4.00
CA HIS A 8 -6.23 10.09 4.81
C HIS A 8 -5.90 8.92 5.74
N LEU A 9 -4.69 8.33 5.64
CA LEU A 9 -4.25 7.25 6.52
C LEU A 9 -4.02 7.77 7.94
N ARG A 10 -4.58 7.10 8.94
CA ARG A 10 -4.42 7.42 10.37
C ARG A 10 -4.49 6.14 11.20
N PRO A 11 -4.06 6.14 12.47
CA PRO A 11 -4.36 5.03 13.38
C PRO A 11 -5.85 4.67 13.36
N GLY A 12 -6.17 3.39 13.12
CA GLY A 12 -7.55 2.90 12.98
C GLY A 12 -8.24 3.17 11.62
N ARG A 13 -7.59 3.88 10.69
CA ARG A 13 -8.07 4.13 9.32
C ARG A 13 -7.01 3.69 8.28
N PRO A 14 -6.76 2.38 8.13
CA PRO A 14 -5.81 1.88 7.14
C PRO A 14 -6.40 1.92 5.72
N GLY A 15 -5.51 2.00 4.74
CA GLY A 15 -5.80 1.70 3.34
C GLY A 15 -5.48 0.25 3.02
N VAL A 16 -5.90 -0.18 1.83
CA VAL A 16 -5.73 -1.53 1.31
C VAL A 16 -5.24 -1.42 -0.13
N LEU A 17 -4.14 -2.09 -0.42
CA LEU A 17 -3.61 -2.22 -1.77
C LEU A 17 -3.71 -3.67 -2.23
N PHE A 18 -4.47 -3.89 -3.30
CA PHE A 18 -4.49 -5.16 -4.01
C PHE A 18 -3.34 -5.17 -5.01
N VAL A 19 -2.51 -6.21 -4.94
CA VAL A 19 -1.38 -6.44 -5.85
C VAL A 19 -1.44 -7.85 -6.44
N GLY A 20 -0.78 -8.05 -7.58
CA GLY A 20 -0.78 -9.37 -8.20
C GLY A 20 0.04 -9.48 -9.47
N SER A 21 -0.45 -10.32 -10.38
CA SER A 21 0.14 -10.47 -11.71
C SER A 21 -0.45 -9.44 -12.68
N ALA A 22 0.04 -9.45 -13.92
CA ALA A 22 -0.51 -8.63 -15.01
C ALA A 22 -1.99 -8.93 -15.33
N THR A 23 -2.52 -10.07 -14.89
CA THR A 23 -3.86 -10.55 -15.28
C THR A 23 -4.84 -10.71 -14.14
N LEU A 24 -4.40 -10.79 -12.87
CA LEU A 24 -5.33 -10.80 -11.74
C LEU A 24 -4.69 -10.38 -10.39
N PRO A 25 -5.50 -9.87 -9.44
CA PRO A 25 -5.06 -9.57 -8.08
C PRO A 25 -4.83 -10.88 -7.29
N ARG A 26 -3.67 -11.02 -6.67
CA ARG A 26 -3.24 -12.25 -5.98
C ARG A 26 -3.06 -12.05 -4.47
N HIS A 27 -2.82 -10.83 -4.04
CA HIS A 27 -2.39 -10.52 -2.69
C HIS A 27 -2.94 -9.16 -2.24
N VAL A 28 -3.04 -8.99 -0.92
CA VAL A 28 -3.54 -7.78 -0.29
C VAL A 28 -2.56 -7.30 0.77
N ALA A 29 -2.11 -6.06 0.63
CA ALA A 29 -1.26 -5.39 1.60
C ALA A 29 -2.05 -4.27 2.30
N LEU A 30 -1.81 -4.07 3.60
CA LEU A 30 -2.40 -2.97 4.35
C LEU A 30 -1.47 -1.77 4.31
N LEU A 31 -2.03 -0.59 4.07
CA LEU A 31 -1.31 0.68 4.09
C LEU A 31 -1.67 1.45 5.35
N VAL A 32 -0.68 1.80 6.14
CA VAL A 32 -0.84 2.50 7.42
C VAL A 32 0.02 3.75 7.41
N ALA A 33 -0.41 4.79 8.11
CA ALA A 33 0.40 5.99 8.28
C ALA A 33 1.72 5.64 8.98
N GLY A 34 2.83 6.02 8.36
CA GLY A 34 4.17 5.94 8.93
C GLY A 34 4.66 7.28 9.49
N PRO A 35 5.87 7.29 10.08
CA PRO A 35 6.51 8.52 10.53
C PRO A 35 6.80 9.46 9.36
N ASP A 36 6.85 10.77 9.63
CA ASP A 36 7.29 11.80 8.66
C ASP A 36 6.59 11.76 7.29
N GLY A 37 5.36 11.25 7.22
CA GLY A 37 4.56 11.16 6.00
C GLY A 37 4.86 9.94 5.13
N SER A 38 5.63 8.97 5.63
CA SER A 38 5.80 7.67 4.98
C SER A 38 4.54 6.80 5.09
N VAL A 39 4.53 5.71 4.33
CA VAL A 39 3.48 4.69 4.37
C VAL A 39 4.12 3.38 4.83
N LEU A 40 3.60 2.85 5.93
CA LEU A 40 3.92 1.50 6.37
C LEU A 40 3.04 0.51 5.59
N VAL A 41 3.70 -0.45 4.96
CA VAL A 41 3.06 -1.51 4.19
C VAL A 41 3.18 -2.81 4.97
N HIS A 42 2.06 -3.26 5.52
CA HIS A 42 1.99 -4.52 6.23
C HIS A 42 1.57 -5.64 5.27
N ASP A 43 2.43 -6.65 5.12
CA ASP A 43 2.18 -7.90 4.40
C ASP A 43 1.67 -8.95 5.40
N PRO A 44 0.36 -9.27 5.38
CA PRO A 44 -0.21 -10.24 6.32
C PRO A 44 0.27 -11.68 6.09
N SER A 45 0.71 -12.01 4.87
CA SER A 45 1.14 -13.38 4.55
C SER A 45 2.53 -13.69 5.11
N ALA A 46 3.41 -12.69 5.14
CA ALA A 46 4.74 -12.79 5.72
C ALA A 46 4.80 -12.34 7.19
N GLY A 47 3.77 -11.64 7.68
CA GLY A 47 3.80 -11.02 9.02
C GLY A 47 4.85 -9.91 9.11
N SER A 48 5.10 -9.20 8.01
CA SER A 48 6.17 -8.21 7.91
C SER A 48 5.63 -6.81 7.62
N VAL A 49 6.42 -5.80 7.97
CA VAL A 49 6.13 -4.40 7.68
C VAL A 49 7.33 -3.81 6.96
N SER A 50 7.09 -3.19 5.80
CA SER A 50 8.06 -2.34 5.12
C SER A 50 7.62 -0.89 5.17
N GLU A 51 8.58 0.02 5.07
CA GLU A 51 8.32 1.46 5.00
C GLU A 51 8.63 1.93 3.58
N LEU A 52 7.67 2.62 2.97
CA LEU A 52 7.80 3.21 1.64
C LEU A 52 7.39 4.68 1.69
N ASP A 53 8.08 5.52 0.90
CA ASP A 53 7.53 6.83 0.59
C ASP A 53 6.39 6.72 -0.44
N VAL A 54 5.57 7.77 -0.51
CA VAL A 54 4.42 7.85 -1.40
C VAL A 54 4.83 7.72 -2.88
N ALA A 55 6.03 8.22 -3.23
CA ALA A 55 6.53 8.17 -4.60
C ALA A 55 6.88 6.74 -5.01
N SER A 56 7.53 5.98 -4.13
CA SER A 56 7.89 4.57 -4.31
C SER A 56 6.64 3.72 -4.44
N LEU A 57 5.62 3.97 -3.62
CA LEU A 57 4.34 3.26 -3.70
C LEU A 57 3.57 3.57 -5.01
N ALA A 58 3.86 4.70 -5.65
CA ALA A 58 3.30 5.07 -6.95
C ALA A 58 4.14 4.57 -8.15
N ASP A 59 5.37 4.09 -7.92
CA ASP A 59 6.23 3.57 -8.98
C ASP A 59 5.83 2.12 -9.34
N PRO A 60 5.44 1.83 -10.61
CA PRO A 60 5.10 0.48 -11.05
C PRO A 60 6.27 -0.52 -10.99
N ARG A 61 7.51 -0.07 -10.76
CA ARG A 61 8.67 -0.95 -10.55
C ARG A 61 8.84 -1.37 -9.09
N THR A 62 8.22 -0.67 -8.15
CA THR A 62 8.30 -1.01 -6.73
C THR A 62 7.48 -2.27 -6.47
N ALA A 63 8.15 -3.31 -5.97
CA ALA A 63 7.46 -4.51 -5.53
C ALA A 63 6.85 -4.29 -4.14
N VAL A 64 5.57 -4.61 -4.00
CA VAL A 64 4.87 -4.65 -2.71
C VAL A 64 4.54 -6.11 -2.39
N ALA A 65 5.02 -6.61 -1.25
CA ALA A 65 4.88 -8.01 -0.87
C ALA A 65 5.34 -9.00 -1.97
N GLY A 66 6.40 -8.62 -2.71
CA GLY A 66 6.94 -9.40 -3.83
C GLY A 66 6.18 -9.28 -5.16
N TRP A 67 5.12 -8.46 -5.23
CA TRP A 67 4.32 -8.26 -6.45
C TRP A 67 4.54 -6.88 -7.06
N THR A 68 4.62 -6.82 -8.39
CA THR A 68 4.92 -5.58 -9.14
C THR A 68 3.70 -4.92 -9.78
N HIS A 69 2.52 -5.58 -9.78
CA HIS A 69 1.34 -5.04 -10.45
C HIS A 69 0.30 -4.59 -9.42
N PRO A 70 0.14 -3.27 -9.21
CA PRO A 70 -0.97 -2.74 -8.42
C PRO A 70 -2.29 -2.89 -9.19
N TRP A 71 -3.36 -3.27 -8.49
CA TRP A 71 -4.70 -3.47 -9.05
C TRP A 71 -5.69 -2.44 -8.53
N PHE A 72 -5.91 -2.43 -7.22
CA PHE A 72 -6.87 -1.56 -6.57
C PHE A 72 -6.26 -0.93 -5.34
N LEU A 73 -6.49 0.36 -5.21
CA LEU A 73 -6.20 1.10 -4.00
C LEU A 73 -7.54 1.50 -3.37
N ILE A 74 -7.80 1.00 -2.17
CA ILE A 74 -9.01 1.29 -1.40
C ILE A 74 -8.58 1.95 -0.10
N GLY A 75 -9.28 2.97 0.35
CA GLY A 75 -9.01 3.50 1.67
C GLY A 75 -10.04 4.48 2.17
N PRO A 76 -9.76 5.06 3.35
CA PRO A 76 -10.66 5.99 3.99
C PRO A 76 -10.86 7.24 3.12
N VAL A 77 -12.10 7.68 3.07
CA VAL A 77 -12.50 8.99 2.52
C VAL A 77 -12.94 9.90 3.67
N GLY A 78 -12.75 11.21 3.54
CA GLY A 78 -13.13 12.23 4.54
C GLY A 78 -12.03 12.49 5.54
#